data_AF-A0A2G1X1B9-F1
#
_entry.id   AF-A0A2G1X1B9-F1
#
_cell.length_a   1.000
_cell.length_b   1.000
_cell.length_c   1.000
_cell.angle_alpha   90.00
_cell.angle_beta   90.00
_cell.angle_gamma   90.00
#
_symmetry.space_group_name_H-M   'P 1'
#
loop_
_entity.id
_entity.type
_entity.pdbx_description
1 polymer ?
#
loop_
_entity_poly.entity_id
_entity_poly.type
_entity_poly.pdbx_seq_one_letter_code
_entity_poly.pdbx_strand_id
1 'polypeptide(L)'
;SRVGVETFVRCGTCGALQADMEVGDMVVATGAAKEEGTSKRYEDEVYPAVPDYDVLTGLVEAAEDNDEEIHVGPIVSDDAFYNEDDEYVADWNDANLLAIEMEAATVFSLARRKGLAAGAICTVDGNLVAGSQKGADSDDELPEKAKDNVERAIRITLNAITSL
;
A
#
# COMPACT_ATOMS: atom_id res chain seq x y z
N SER A 1 1.72 -11.97 20.68
CA SER A 1 0.81 -12.66 19.75
C SER A 1 0.24 -13.92 20.37
N ARG A 2 -1.01 -14.32 20.05
CA ARG A 2 -1.60 -15.58 20.56
C ARG A 2 -0.96 -16.84 19.93
N VAL A 3 -0.22 -16.68 18.84
CA VAL A 3 0.39 -17.75 18.04
C VAL A 3 1.86 -17.50 17.69
N GLY A 4 2.54 -16.59 18.41
CA GLY A 4 3.98 -16.33 18.25
C GLY A 4 4.42 -15.35 17.15
N VAL A 5 3.52 -14.88 16.28
CA VAL A 5 3.86 -13.84 15.26
C VAL A 5 4.33 -12.52 15.89
N GLU A 6 5.44 -11.97 15.40
CA GLU A 6 6.05 -10.71 15.87
C GLU A 6 6.00 -9.59 14.82
N THR A 7 6.02 -9.96 13.53
CA THR A 7 6.07 -9.03 12.40
C THR A 7 4.99 -9.35 11.37
N PHE A 8 4.33 -8.32 10.84
CA PHE A 8 3.32 -8.43 9.77
C PHE A 8 3.75 -7.61 8.56
N VAL A 9 3.84 -8.23 7.39
CA VAL A 9 4.03 -7.48 6.15
C VAL A 9 2.81 -7.68 5.27
N ARG A 10 2.12 -6.58 4.97
CA ARG A 10 1.05 -6.56 4.00
C ARG A 10 1.67 -6.46 2.60
N CYS A 11 1.44 -7.49 1.79
CA CYS A 11 1.71 -7.47 0.36
C CYS A 11 0.36 -7.44 -0.36
N GLY A 12 0.03 -6.33 -1.03
CA GLY A 12 -1.29 -6.10 -1.61
C GLY A 12 -1.27 -5.44 -2.99
N THR A 13 -2.44 -5.04 -3.46
CA THR A 13 -2.59 -4.14 -4.61
C THR A 13 -3.19 -2.82 -4.16
N CYS A 14 -3.09 -1.80 -5.01
CA CYS A 14 -3.60 -0.46 -4.73
C CYS A 14 -3.94 0.30 -6.02
N GLY A 15 -4.85 1.27 -5.91
CA GLY A 15 -5.08 2.27 -6.94
C GLY A 15 -4.17 3.48 -6.72
N ALA A 16 -3.41 3.88 -7.74
CA ALA A 16 -2.57 5.07 -7.67
C ALA A 16 -3.40 6.36 -7.65
N LEU A 17 -2.88 7.35 -6.93
CA LEU A 17 -3.49 8.66 -6.72
C LEU A 17 -2.60 9.80 -7.26
N GLN A 18 -1.53 9.50 -8.00
CA GLN A 18 -0.67 10.50 -8.66
C GLN A 18 -0.61 10.21 -10.15
N ALA A 19 -0.77 11.23 -10.99
CA ALA A 19 -1.00 11.08 -12.43
C ALA A 19 0.17 10.44 -13.20
N ASP A 20 1.38 10.52 -12.65
CA ASP A 20 2.62 9.98 -13.19
C ASP A 20 2.89 8.52 -12.82
N MET A 21 2.12 7.95 -11.89
CA MET A 21 2.25 6.54 -11.49
C MET A 21 1.58 5.60 -12.48
N GLU A 22 2.22 4.48 -12.76
CA GLU A 22 1.80 3.51 -13.78
C GLU A 22 1.36 2.17 -13.18
N VAL A 23 0.50 1.44 -13.90
CA VAL A 23 0.16 0.07 -13.54
C VAL A 23 1.42 -0.80 -13.55
N GLY A 24 1.65 -1.51 -12.45
CA GLY A 24 2.86 -2.30 -12.21
C GLY A 24 3.84 -1.65 -11.24
N ASP A 25 3.74 -0.34 -10.98
CA ASP A 25 4.57 0.34 -9.99
C ASP A 25 4.44 -0.29 -8.60
N MET A 26 5.46 -0.10 -7.77
CA MET A 26 5.45 -0.52 -6.37
C MET A 26 5.30 0.69 -5.46
N VAL A 27 4.50 0.54 -4.39
CA VAL A 27 4.33 1.55 -3.35
C VAL A 27 4.71 0.95 -2.01
N VAL A 28 5.70 1.52 -1.35
CA VAL A 28 6.04 1.19 0.05
C VAL A 28 5.45 2.28 0.95
N ALA A 29 4.54 1.88 1.83
CA ALA A 29 3.75 2.80 2.63
C ALA A 29 4.54 3.31 3.85
N THR A 30 4.74 4.63 3.95
CA THR A 30 5.33 5.30 5.12
C THR A 30 4.30 5.65 6.20
N GLY A 31 3.02 5.51 5.86
CA GLY A 31 1.88 5.75 6.73
C GLY A 31 0.59 5.60 5.94
N ALA A 32 -0.53 5.42 6.64
CA ALA A 32 -1.84 5.27 6.02
C ALA A 32 -2.86 6.20 6.69
N ALA A 33 -3.53 7.03 5.90
CA ALA A 33 -4.69 7.79 6.35
C ALA A 33 -5.82 6.83 6.72
N LYS A 34 -6.52 7.15 7.81
CA LYS A 34 -7.56 6.31 8.40
C LYS A 34 -8.92 6.72 7.84
N GLU A 35 -9.18 6.47 6.56
CA GLU A 35 -10.53 6.69 6.02
C GLU A 35 -11.47 5.51 6.33
N GLU A 36 -10.92 4.37 6.73
CA GLU A 36 -11.67 3.22 7.23
C GLU A 36 -12.16 3.36 8.69
N GLY A 37 -13.15 2.55 9.06
CA GLY A 37 -13.82 2.57 10.36
C GLY A 37 -13.21 1.63 11.41
N THR A 38 -12.40 0.64 11.01
CA THR A 38 -11.90 -0.38 11.94
C THR A 38 -10.87 0.19 12.89
N SER A 39 -9.84 0.89 12.42
CA SER A 39 -8.80 1.46 13.30
C SER A 39 -9.37 2.48 14.29
N LYS A 40 -10.37 3.26 13.86
CA LYS A 40 -11.14 4.24 14.67
C LYS A 40 -11.85 3.60 15.87
N ARG A 41 -12.09 2.28 15.85
CA ARG A 41 -12.64 1.54 17.02
C ARG A 41 -11.58 1.12 18.04
N TYR A 42 -10.31 1.07 17.63
CA TYR A 42 -9.21 0.69 18.51
C TYR A 42 -8.51 1.90 19.10
N GLU A 43 -8.53 3.03 18.40
CA GLU A 43 -7.85 4.25 18.81
C GLU A 43 -8.36 5.50 18.09
N ASP A 44 -7.92 6.67 18.55
CA ASP A 44 -8.29 7.97 17.98
C ASP A 44 -7.75 8.14 16.54
N GLU A 45 -8.48 8.88 15.72
CA GLU A 45 -8.11 9.19 14.33
C GLU A 45 -6.85 10.07 14.25
N VAL A 46 -6.61 10.91 15.27
CA VAL A 46 -5.40 11.77 15.30
C VAL A 46 -4.11 10.98 15.55
N TYR A 47 -4.21 9.73 15.99
CA TYR A 47 -3.04 8.89 16.18
C TYR A 47 -2.59 8.30 14.86
N PRO A 48 -1.32 8.45 14.47
CA PRO A 48 -0.87 8.05 13.14
C PRO A 48 -0.84 6.52 13.00
N ALA A 49 -1.35 6.02 11.87
CA ALA A 49 -1.10 4.65 11.43
C ALA A 49 0.19 4.65 10.59
N VAL A 50 1.28 4.22 11.21
CA VAL A 50 2.63 4.20 10.61
C VAL A 50 3.24 2.80 10.72
N PRO A 51 4.06 2.39 9.75
CA PRO A 51 4.79 1.14 9.82
C PRO A 51 5.86 1.21 10.91
N ASP A 52 6.38 0.03 11.24
CA ASP A 52 7.64 -0.11 11.96
C ASP A 52 8.82 0.32 11.07
N TYR A 53 9.82 0.96 11.67
CA TYR A 53 10.94 1.54 10.94
C TYR A 53 11.78 0.47 10.23
N ASP A 54 12.12 -0.62 10.92
CA ASP A 54 13.01 -1.65 10.36
C ASP A 54 12.31 -2.39 9.20
N VAL A 55 11.00 -2.65 9.35
CA VAL A 55 10.19 -3.24 8.27
C VAL A 55 10.09 -2.31 7.06
N LEU A 56 9.86 -1.01 7.29
CA LEU A 56 9.79 -0.01 6.22
C LEU A 56 11.11 0.04 5.45
N THR A 57 12.25 0.20 6.13
CA THR A 57 13.54 0.32 5.46
C THR A 57 13.92 -0.97 4.75
N GLY A 58 13.66 -2.13 5.35
CA GLY A 58 13.91 -3.42 4.69
C GLY A 58 13.09 -3.61 3.41
N LEU A 59 11.85 -3.12 3.37
CA LEU A 59 11.03 -3.12 2.16
C LEU A 59 11.57 -2.17 1.09
N VAL A 60 12.01 -0.97 1.48
CA VAL A 60 12.61 -0.01 0.54
C VAL A 60 13.88 -0.58 -0.07
N GLU A 61 14.82 -1.06 0.75
CA GLU A 61 16.09 -1.65 0.30
C GLU A 61 15.87 -2.86 -0.62
N ALA A 62 14.97 -3.78 -0.23
CA ALA A 62 14.67 -4.97 -1.04
C ALA A 62 13.96 -4.61 -2.36
N ALA A 63 13.26 -3.49 -2.40
CA ALA A 63 12.62 -2.99 -3.61
C ALA A 63 13.65 -2.31 -4.53
N GLU A 64 14.54 -1.47 -4.00
CA GLU A 64 15.57 -0.74 -4.78
C GLU A 64 16.50 -1.68 -5.57
N ASP A 65 16.67 -2.92 -5.12
CA ASP A 65 17.40 -3.97 -5.84
C ASP A 65 16.69 -4.49 -7.11
N ASN A 66 15.48 -4.01 -7.40
CA ASN A 66 14.68 -4.41 -8.56
C ASN A 66 14.64 -3.30 -9.63
N ASP A 67 14.61 -3.68 -10.91
CA ASP A 67 14.70 -2.79 -12.08
C ASP A 67 13.44 -1.90 -12.34
N GLU A 68 12.59 -1.66 -11.34
CA GLU A 68 11.31 -0.97 -11.51
C GLU A 68 11.14 0.20 -10.53
N GLU A 69 10.27 1.13 -10.91
CA GLU A 69 10.00 2.32 -10.12
C GLU A 69 9.24 2.00 -8.82
N ILE A 70 9.76 2.56 -7.72
CA ILE A 70 9.21 2.39 -6.38
C ILE A 70 8.91 3.75 -5.80
N HIS A 71 7.68 3.89 -5.34
CA HIS A 71 7.19 5.08 -4.68
C HIS A 71 7.15 4.84 -3.18
N VAL A 72 7.80 5.71 -2.42
CA VAL A 72 7.84 5.61 -0.96
C VAL A 72 7.14 6.83 -0.37
N GLY A 73 6.00 6.62 0.29
CA GLY A 73 5.20 7.73 0.77
C GLY A 73 3.90 7.33 1.45
N PRO A 74 3.06 8.30 1.84
CA PRO A 74 1.82 8.04 2.55
C PRO A 74 0.74 7.53 1.59
N ILE A 75 -0.15 6.69 2.10
CA ILE A 75 -1.31 6.13 1.39
C ILE A 75 -2.60 6.40 2.16
N VAL A 76 -3.75 6.00 1.63
CA VAL A 76 -5.04 5.98 2.34
C VAL A 76 -5.61 4.58 2.40
N SER A 77 -6.19 4.21 3.54
CA SER A 77 -7.03 3.02 3.69
C SER A 77 -8.49 3.43 3.74
N ASP A 78 -9.31 2.95 2.81
CA ASP A 78 -10.76 3.20 2.74
C ASP A 78 -11.58 1.90 2.81
N ASP A 79 -12.83 1.99 3.30
CA ASP A 79 -13.74 0.83 3.45
C ASP A 79 -14.65 0.59 2.23
N ALA A 80 -14.73 1.54 1.29
CA ALA A 80 -15.81 1.64 0.33
C ALA A 80 -15.34 1.70 -1.14
N PHE A 81 -14.74 0.61 -1.61
CA PHE A 81 -14.23 0.43 -2.98
C PHE A 81 -15.14 0.93 -4.13
N TYR A 82 -16.48 0.81 -4.01
CA TYR A 82 -17.42 1.24 -5.05
C TYR A 82 -18.04 2.64 -4.81
N ASN A 83 -17.56 3.36 -3.80
CA ASN A 83 -18.05 4.69 -3.41
C ASN A 83 -16.90 5.72 -3.43
N GLU A 84 -15.90 5.49 -4.26
CA GLU A 84 -14.85 6.45 -4.57
C GLU A 84 -15.50 7.58 -5.38
N ASP A 85 -15.55 8.78 -4.79
CA ASP A 85 -16.07 10.00 -5.40
C ASP A 85 -14.89 10.81 -5.96
N ASP A 86 -15.08 11.48 -7.09
CA ASP A 86 -14.08 12.36 -7.71
C ASP A 86 -13.57 13.42 -6.72
N GLU A 87 -14.42 13.89 -5.79
CA GLU A 87 -14.04 14.84 -4.73
C GLU A 87 -13.04 14.25 -3.73
N TYR A 88 -13.21 12.97 -3.33
CA TYR A 88 -12.26 12.30 -2.43
C TYR A 88 -10.92 12.03 -3.12
N VAL A 89 -10.96 11.55 -4.36
CA VAL A 89 -9.76 11.29 -5.16
C VAL A 89 -8.97 12.59 -5.36
N ALA A 90 -9.64 13.70 -5.66
CA ALA A 90 -9.01 15.00 -5.79
C ALA A 90 -8.37 15.47 -4.48
N ASP A 91 -9.07 15.36 -3.35
CA ASP A 91 -8.53 15.72 -2.04
C ASP A 91 -7.28 14.89 -1.68
N TRP A 92 -7.32 13.58 -1.88
CA TRP A 92 -6.16 12.71 -1.61
C TRP A 92 -5.00 12.96 -2.57
N ASN A 93 -5.27 13.26 -3.84
CA ASN A 93 -4.26 13.66 -4.80
C ASN A 93 -3.57 14.97 -4.36
N ASP A 94 -4.35 16.00 -4.02
CA ASP A 94 -3.87 17.31 -3.54
C ASP A 94 -3.10 17.18 -2.22
N ALA A 95 -3.47 16.21 -1.37
CA ALA A 95 -2.77 15.87 -0.14
C ALA A 95 -1.45 15.08 -0.37
N ASN A 96 -1.10 14.75 -1.61
CA ASN A 96 0.06 13.94 -1.99
C ASN A 96 0.06 12.53 -1.37
N LEU A 97 -1.13 11.94 -1.21
CA LEU A 97 -1.23 10.51 -0.93
C LEU A 97 -0.94 9.76 -2.23
N LEU A 98 -0.11 8.71 -2.15
CA LEU A 98 0.38 8.00 -3.33
C LEU A 98 -0.64 7.03 -3.89
N ALA A 99 -1.38 6.34 -3.00
CA ALA A 99 -2.29 5.29 -3.40
C ALA A 99 -3.42 5.08 -2.39
N ILE A 100 -4.52 4.53 -2.87
CA ILE A 100 -5.62 4.00 -2.09
C ILE A 100 -5.55 2.48 -2.03
N GLU A 101 -5.74 1.95 -0.83
CA GLU A 101 -5.95 0.55 -0.54
C GLU A 101 -6.92 0.44 0.66
N MET A 102 -7.05 -0.72 1.31
CA MET A 102 -8.14 -0.94 2.28
C MET A 102 -7.70 -1.45 3.67
N GLU A 103 -6.42 -1.76 3.90
CA GLU A 103 -6.02 -2.52 5.10
C GLU A 103 -4.86 -1.93 5.91
N ALA A 104 -3.97 -1.15 5.30
CA ALA A 104 -2.70 -0.76 5.92
C ALA A 104 -2.90 0.04 7.23
N ALA A 105 -3.85 0.98 7.26
CA ALA A 105 -4.15 1.78 8.44
C ALA A 105 -4.53 0.92 9.64
N THR A 106 -5.37 -0.10 9.44
CA THR A 106 -5.75 -1.05 10.49
C THR A 106 -4.59 -1.94 10.90
N VAL A 107 -3.82 -2.48 9.93
CA VAL A 107 -2.65 -3.32 10.20
C VAL A 107 -1.62 -2.57 11.05
N PHE A 108 -1.24 -1.36 10.64
CA PHE A 108 -0.27 -0.51 11.35
C PHE A 108 -0.75 -0.14 12.74
N SER A 109 -2.01 0.32 12.87
CA SER A 109 -2.59 0.70 14.15
C SER A 109 -2.60 -0.47 15.14
N LEU A 110 -3.08 -1.64 14.71
CA LEU A 110 -3.17 -2.82 15.58
C LEU A 110 -1.82 -3.42 15.94
N ALA A 111 -0.87 -3.46 15.00
CA ALA A 111 0.48 -3.95 15.26
C ALA A 111 1.17 -3.07 16.31
N ARG A 112 1.17 -1.75 16.11
CA ARG A 112 1.71 -0.76 17.06
C ARG A 112 1.11 -0.90 18.45
N ARG A 113 -0.22 -0.97 18.56
CA ARG A 113 -0.92 -1.15 19.85
C ARG A 113 -0.59 -2.45 20.56
N LYS A 114 -0.17 -3.47 19.81
CA LYS A 114 0.21 -4.79 20.35
C LYS A 114 1.72 -4.91 20.59
N GLY A 115 2.52 -3.88 20.29
CA GLY A 115 3.97 -3.93 20.33
C GLY A 115 4.56 -4.91 19.32
N LEU A 116 3.94 -4.99 18.13
CA LEU A 116 4.35 -5.84 17.01
C LEU A 116 4.81 -4.93 15.87
N ALA A 117 5.70 -5.45 15.02
CA ALA A 117 6.18 -4.73 13.85
C ALA A 117 5.21 -4.92 12.68
N ALA A 118 5.05 -3.89 11.84
CA ALA A 118 4.29 -4.02 10.61
C ALA A 118 4.79 -3.10 9.48
N GLY A 119 4.61 -3.52 8.24
CA GLY A 119 4.89 -2.73 7.04
C GLY A 119 3.97 -3.13 5.90
N ALA A 120 3.95 -2.33 4.83
CA ALA A 120 3.13 -2.62 3.66
C ALA A 120 3.84 -2.24 2.37
N ILE A 121 3.74 -3.15 1.39
CA ILE A 121 4.07 -2.91 -0.01
C ILE A 121 2.85 -3.26 -0.86
N CYS A 122 2.51 -2.39 -1.79
CA CYS A 122 1.39 -2.58 -2.70
C CYS A 122 1.87 -2.44 -4.15
N THR A 123 1.30 -3.22 -5.06
CA THR A 123 1.49 -3.02 -6.50
C THR A 123 0.32 -2.27 -7.10
N VAL A 124 0.60 -1.30 -7.96
CA VAL A 124 -0.41 -0.47 -8.63
C VAL A 124 -1.17 -1.31 -9.66
N ASP A 125 -2.50 -1.40 -9.50
CA ASP A 125 -3.41 -2.09 -10.42
C ASP A 125 -4.32 -1.13 -11.22
N GLY A 126 -4.24 0.15 -10.95
CA GLY A 126 -4.95 1.21 -11.66
C GLY A 126 -4.51 2.58 -11.15
N ASN A 127 -4.96 3.64 -11.80
CA ASN A 127 -4.70 5.01 -11.41
C ASN A 127 -6.01 5.80 -11.50
N LEU A 128 -6.53 6.20 -10.35
CA LEU A 128 -7.82 6.88 -10.24
C LEU A 128 -7.75 8.31 -10.80
N VAL A 129 -6.57 8.94 -10.74
CA VAL A 129 -6.36 10.30 -11.27
C VAL A 129 -6.18 10.28 -12.79
N ALA A 130 -5.42 9.32 -13.32
CA ALA A 130 -5.21 9.16 -14.76
C ALA A 130 -6.39 8.46 -15.46
N GLY A 131 -7.30 7.84 -14.71
CA GLY A 131 -8.43 7.07 -15.24
C GLY A 131 -8.00 5.78 -15.94
N SER A 132 -6.86 5.20 -15.57
CA SER A 132 -6.38 3.93 -16.12
C SER A 132 -6.64 2.80 -15.13
N GLN A 133 -6.96 1.60 -15.63
CA GLN A 133 -7.15 0.43 -14.77
C GLN A 133 -6.64 -0.81 -15.48
N LYS A 134 -6.07 -1.74 -14.72
CA LYS A 134 -5.78 -3.10 -15.18
C LYS A 134 -7.12 -3.74 -15.54
N GLY A 135 -7.37 -3.91 -16.84
CA GLY A 135 -8.65 -4.37 -17.34
C GLY A 135 -8.99 -5.77 -16.82
N ALA A 136 -10.09 -5.89 -16.08
CA ALA A 136 -10.68 -7.18 -15.74
C ALA A 136 -11.47 -7.78 -16.92
N ASP A 137 -11.94 -6.92 -17.84
CA ASP A 137 -12.83 -7.25 -18.95
C ASP A 137 -12.31 -6.80 -20.33
N SER A 138 -11.08 -6.28 -20.43
CA SER A 138 -10.46 -5.93 -21.71
C SER A 138 -9.59 -7.08 -22.22
N ASP A 139 -9.73 -7.45 -23.49
CA ASP A 139 -8.81 -8.37 -24.19
C ASP A 139 -7.42 -7.75 -24.42
N ASP A 140 -7.17 -6.53 -23.93
CA ASP A 140 -5.90 -5.82 -24.05
C ASP A 140 -4.80 -6.51 -23.23
N GLU A 141 -3.65 -6.76 -23.85
CA GLU A 141 -2.49 -7.28 -23.14
C GLU A 141 -2.04 -6.30 -22.06
N LEU A 142 -1.73 -6.84 -20.88
CA LEU A 142 -1.13 -6.06 -19.80
C LEU A 142 0.18 -5.40 -20.26
N PRO A 143 0.44 -4.15 -19.85
CA PRO A 143 1.76 -3.56 -20.01
C PRO A 143 2.84 -4.49 -19.47
N GLU A 144 4.02 -4.53 -20.10
CA GLU A 144 5.11 -5.42 -19.69
C GLU A 144 5.44 -5.26 -18.19
N LYS A 145 5.46 -4.01 -17.71
CA LYS A 145 5.64 -3.63 -16.30
C LYS A 145 4.62 -4.24 -15.34
N ALA A 146 3.41 -4.50 -15.82
CA ALA A 146 2.29 -5.06 -15.07
C ALA A 146 2.23 -6.60 -15.13
N LYS A 147 3.04 -7.23 -16.00
CA LYS A 147 3.22 -8.69 -16.02
C LYS A 147 3.99 -9.10 -14.78
N ASP A 148 3.51 -10.14 -14.11
CA ASP A 148 4.10 -10.71 -12.90
C ASP A 148 4.31 -9.72 -11.74
N ASN A 149 3.65 -8.56 -11.76
CA ASN A 149 3.80 -7.51 -10.73
C ASN A 149 3.47 -8.04 -9.32
N VAL A 150 2.46 -8.90 -9.20
CA VAL A 150 2.13 -9.56 -7.92
C VAL A 150 3.26 -10.50 -7.47
N GLU A 151 3.83 -11.29 -8.38
CA GLU A 151 4.97 -12.16 -8.05
C GLU A 151 6.18 -11.33 -7.60
N ARG A 152 6.44 -10.21 -8.27
CA ARG A 152 7.48 -9.25 -7.91
C ARG A 152 7.27 -8.68 -6.51
N ALA A 153 6.07 -8.20 -6.19
CA ALA A 153 5.74 -7.70 -4.85
C ALA A 153 5.96 -8.76 -3.76
N ILE A 154 5.59 -10.03 -4.05
CA ILE A 154 5.83 -11.16 -3.16
C ILE A 154 7.34 -11.40 -2.98
N ARG A 155 8.13 -11.39 -4.06
CA ARG A 155 9.58 -11.60 -3.99
C ARG A 155 10.28 -10.51 -3.18
N ILE A 156 9.94 -9.24 -3.42
CA ILE A 156 10.44 -8.10 -2.65
C ILE A 156 10.10 -8.29 -1.16
N THR A 157 8.85 -8.63 -0.86
CA THR A 157 8.40 -8.89 0.52
C THR A 157 9.21 -10.01 1.18
N LEU A 158 9.40 -11.13 0.48
CA LEU A 158 10.16 -12.27 0.99
C LEU A 158 11.64 -11.93 1.23
N ASN A 159 12.25 -11.14 0.35
CA ASN A 159 13.62 -10.68 0.53
C ASN A 159 13.74 -9.76 1.74
N ALA A 160 12.84 -8.78 1.87
CA ALA A 160 12.81 -7.85 2.99
C ALA A 160 12.69 -8.57 4.34
N ILE A 161 11.81 -9.57 4.46
CA ILE A 161 11.62 -10.26 5.75
C ILE A 161 12.79 -11.20 6.12
N THR A 162 13.65 -11.59 5.17
CA THR A 162 14.82 -12.42 5.48
C THR A 162 15.98 -11.62 6.08
N SER A 163 15.92 -10.30 6.02
CA SER A 163 16.92 -9.39 6.60
C SER A 163 16.49 -8.71 7.91
N LEU A 164 15.24 -8.93 8.37
CA LEU A 164 14.70 -8.47 9.66
C LEU A 164 15.08 -9.42 10.82
#